data_AF-A0A8H7BNU3-F1
#
_entry.id   AF-A0A8H7BNU3-F1
#
_cell.length_a   1.000
_cell.length_b   1.000
_cell.length_c   1.000
_cell.angle_alpha   90.00
_cell.angle_beta   90.00
_cell.angle_gamma   90.00
#
_symmetry.space_group_name_H-M   'P 1'
#
loop_
_entity.id
_entity.type
_entity.pdbx_description
1 polymer ?
#
loop_
_entity_poly.entity_id
_entity_poly.type
_entity_poly.pdbx_seq_one_letter_code
_entity_poly.pdbx_strand_id
1 'polypeptide(L)'
;MEETGFCVNKSDIVLATSPVSYEPGMTDSCCYVAQVIIDVDKCPQQEQQLQEDELGLITICLSLDNLQEELEAFVRSHDSPIVVDSRVHAYASGLAIQKLLKRTDV
;
A
#
# COMPACT_ATOMS: atom_id res chain seq x y z
N MET A 1 12.36 -0.46 -3.74
CA MET A 1 13.41 -0.95 -4.66
C MET A 1 13.36 -2.47 -4.76
N GLU A 2 13.65 -3.21 -3.69
CA GLU A 2 13.69 -4.68 -3.71
C GLU A 2 12.37 -5.32 -4.20
N GLU A 3 11.29 -5.15 -3.44
CA GLU A 3 9.99 -5.77 -3.74
C GLU A 3 9.27 -5.17 -4.95
N THR A 4 9.52 -3.91 -5.31
CA THR A 4 8.68 -3.17 -6.29
C THR A 4 9.42 -2.66 -7.52
N GLY A 5 10.76 -2.63 -7.48
CA GLY A 5 11.56 -1.95 -8.49
C GLY A 5 11.51 -0.42 -8.44
N PHE A 6 10.60 0.19 -7.66
CA PHE A 6 10.53 1.65 -7.55
C PHE A 6 11.71 2.21 -6.75
N CYS A 7 12.28 3.28 -7.29
CA CYS A 7 13.39 4.04 -6.72
C CYS A 7 12.89 5.36 -6.14
N VAL A 8 13.38 5.71 -4.96
CA VAL A 8 12.90 6.85 -4.18
C VAL A 8 14.07 7.52 -3.47
N ASN A 9 14.12 8.85 -3.48
CA ASN A 9 15.09 9.58 -2.67
C ASN A 9 14.70 9.54 -1.19
N LYS A 10 15.70 9.52 -0.30
CA LYS A 10 15.45 9.52 1.15
C LYS A 10 14.63 10.72 1.64
N SER A 11 14.71 11.86 0.95
CA SER A 11 13.92 13.05 1.26
C SER A 11 12.42 12.87 1.04
N ASP A 12 12.03 11.90 0.22
CA ASP A 12 10.64 11.66 -0.21
C ASP A 12 10.00 10.53 0.62
N ILE A 13 10.69 10.09 1.69
CA ILE A 13 10.24 9.10 2.66
C ILE A 13 9.91 9.81 3.97
N VAL A 14 8.64 9.73 4.38
CA VAL A 14 8.15 10.25 5.66
C VAL A 14 7.79 9.07 6.56
N LEU A 15 8.61 8.81 7.56
CA LEU A 15 8.38 7.72 8.51
C LEU A 15 7.48 8.19 9.66
N ALA A 16 6.51 7.37 10.05
CA ALA A 16 5.76 7.57 11.29
C ALA A 16 6.71 7.57 12.48
N THR A 17 6.46 8.44 13.47
CA THR A 17 7.37 8.63 14.60
C THR A 17 7.25 7.56 15.67
N SER A 18 6.14 6.82 15.71
CA SER A 18 5.87 5.77 16.69
C SER A 18 5.58 4.45 15.99
N PRO A 19 6.06 3.32 16.54
CA PRO A 19 5.75 2.01 16.01
C PRO A 19 4.26 1.69 16.23
N VAL A 20 3.69 0.93 15.31
CA VAL A 20 2.31 0.46 15.34
C VAL A 20 2.32 -1.05 15.53
N SER A 21 1.55 -1.53 16.52
CA SER A 21 1.34 -2.96 16.74
C SER A 21 0.47 -3.56 15.63
N TYR A 22 0.82 -4.76 15.16
CA TYR A 22 0.01 -5.47 14.17
C TYR A 22 -1.25 -6.07 14.79
N GLU A 23 -1.06 -6.97 15.76
CA GLU A 23 -2.14 -7.76 16.36
C GLU A 23 -2.04 -7.69 17.90
N PRO A 24 -2.38 -6.53 18.49
CA PRO A 24 -2.29 -6.34 19.93
C PRO A 24 -3.26 -7.29 20.64
N GLY A 25 -2.71 -8.24 21.38
CA GLY A 25 -3.45 -9.32 22.05
C GLY A 25 -3.07 -10.72 21.58
N MET A 26 -2.35 -10.85 20.46
CA MET A 26 -1.81 -12.12 19.96
C MET A 26 -0.28 -12.13 19.95
N THR A 27 0.34 -11.05 19.47
CA THR A 27 1.80 -10.93 19.37
C THR A 27 2.28 -9.56 19.87
N ASP A 28 3.60 -9.45 20.08
CA ASP A 28 4.31 -8.19 20.33
C ASP A 28 4.88 -7.58 19.04
N SER A 29 4.47 -8.09 17.87
CA SER A 29 5.00 -7.64 16.58
C SER A 29 4.55 -6.21 16.26
N CYS A 30 5.50 -5.39 15.83
CA CYS A 30 5.29 -3.98 15.48
C CYS A 30 6.04 -3.58 14.21
N CYS A 31 5.55 -2.56 13.51
CA CYS A 31 6.27 -1.90 12.42
C CYS A 31 6.19 -0.37 12.52
N TYR A 32 7.08 0.31 11.81
CA TYR A 32 6.88 1.69 11.42
C TYR A 32 6.18 1.75 10.07
N VAL A 33 5.27 2.71 9.91
CA VAL A 33 4.63 2.97 8.62
C VAL A 33 5.35 4.13 7.95
N ALA A 34 5.82 3.94 6.71
CA ALA A 34 6.43 4.99 5.91
C ALA A 34 5.48 5.43 4.79
N GLN A 35 5.25 6.73 4.67
CA GLN A 35 4.68 7.31 3.46
C GLN A 35 5.82 7.59 2.49
N VAL A 36 5.67 7.12 1.26
CA VAL A 36 6.70 7.23 0.23
C VAL A 36 6.09 7.85 -1.02
N ILE A 37 6.65 8.95 -1.49
CA ILE A 37 6.23 9.60 -2.74
C ILE A 37 7.20 9.18 -3.84
N ILE A 38 6.67 8.58 -4.90
CA ILE A 38 7.45 8.08 -6.04
C ILE A 38 7.24 9.04 -7.21
N ASP A 39 8.34 9.62 -7.69
CA ASP A 39 8.36 10.42 -8.92
C ASP A 39 8.95 9.56 -10.04
N VAL A 40 8.05 8.97 -10.83
CA VAL A 40 8.39 8.02 -11.91
C VAL A 40 9.17 8.68 -13.04
N ASP A 41 9.06 10.01 -13.21
CA ASP A 41 9.77 10.74 -14.25
C ASP A 41 11.22 11.03 -13.85
N LYS A 42 11.48 11.24 -12.54
CA LYS A 42 12.81 11.47 -12.01
C LYS A 42 13.63 10.20 -11.81
N CYS A 43 12.97 9.09 -11.52
CA CYS A 43 13.64 7.82 -11.30
C CYS A 43 12.86 6.68 -11.97
N PRO A 44 13.34 6.17 -13.12
CA PRO A 44 12.66 5.09 -13.82
C PRO A 44 12.64 3.83 -12.94
N GLN A 45 11.55 3.08 -13.06
CA GLN A 45 11.39 1.80 -12.37
C GLN A 45 12.47 0.82 -12.82
N GLN A 46 13.08 0.14 -11.85
CA GLN A 46 14.03 -0.94 -12.08
C GLN A 46 13.32 -2.30 -11.98
N GLU A 47 14.02 -3.37 -12.34
CA GLU A 47 13.52 -4.72 -12.09
C GLU A 47 13.48 -5.01 -10.57
N GLN A 48 12.49 -5.79 -10.12
CA GLN A 48 12.40 -6.27 -8.74
C GLN A 48 13.65 -7.11 -8.41
N GLN A 49 14.15 -7.01 -7.18
CA GLN A 49 15.33 -7.74 -6.70
C GLN A 49 14.91 -8.76 -5.63
N LEU A 50 14.06 -9.70 -6.01
CA LEU A 50 13.44 -10.65 -5.06
C LEU A 50 14.45 -11.65 -4.49
N GLN A 51 14.28 -12.01 -3.22
CA GLN A 51 15.02 -13.08 -2.56
C GLN A 51 14.49 -14.46 -2.97
N GLU A 52 15.26 -15.52 -2.69
CA GLU A 52 14.90 -16.90 -3.10
C GLU A 52 13.58 -17.39 -2.47
N ASP A 53 13.20 -16.85 -1.32
CA ASP A 53 11.96 -17.17 -0.59
C ASP A 53 10.75 -16.31 -1.00
N GLU A 54 10.93 -15.32 -1.87
CA GLU A 54 9.88 -14.39 -2.33
C GLU A 54 9.25 -14.81 -3.67
N LEU A 55 9.17 -16.12 -3.92
CA LEU A 55 8.65 -16.68 -5.17
C LEU A 55 7.19 -16.26 -5.42
N GLY A 56 6.97 -15.57 -6.53
CA GLY A 56 5.63 -15.16 -6.97
C GLY A 56 5.18 -13.80 -6.46
N LEU A 57 6.06 -13.01 -5.84
CA LEU A 57 5.75 -11.63 -5.47
C LEU A 57 5.56 -10.78 -6.72
N ILE A 58 4.37 -10.17 -6.84
CA ILE A 58 4.01 -9.27 -7.93
C ILE A 58 3.68 -7.87 -7.41
N THR A 59 4.12 -6.85 -8.15
CA THR A 59 3.74 -5.46 -7.87
C THR A 59 2.45 -5.12 -8.59
N ILE A 60 1.47 -4.59 -7.85
CA ILE A 60 0.19 -4.14 -8.40
C ILE A 60 0.05 -2.65 -8.13
N CYS A 61 -0.15 -1.87 -9.19
CA CYS A 61 -0.39 -0.43 -9.10
C CYS A 61 -1.89 -0.15 -9.26
N LEU A 62 -2.50 0.41 -8.21
CA LEU A 62 -3.92 0.79 -8.19
C LEU A 62 -4.04 2.32 -8.06
N SER A 63 -5.09 2.88 -8.62
CA SER A 63 -5.45 4.29 -8.51
C SER A 63 -5.87 4.64 -7.08
N LEU A 64 -5.36 5.76 -6.56
CA LEU A 64 -5.77 6.30 -5.26
C LEU A 64 -7.16 6.96 -5.29
N ASP A 65 -7.63 7.39 -6.47
CA ASP A 65 -8.89 8.13 -6.63
C ASP A 65 -10.14 7.26 -6.41
N ASN A 66 -9.99 5.94 -6.46
CA ASN A 66 -11.05 4.95 -6.33
C ASN A 66 -10.50 3.64 -5.74
N LEU A 67 -9.51 3.75 -4.84
CA LEU A 67 -8.76 2.60 -4.33
C LEU A 67 -9.65 1.51 -3.73
N GLN A 68 -10.72 1.89 -3.03
CA GLN A 68 -11.65 0.93 -2.44
C GLN A 68 -12.34 0.12 -3.56
N GLU A 69 -12.88 0.80 -4.57
CA GLU A 69 -13.54 0.15 -5.69
C GLU A 69 -12.58 -0.70 -6.53
N GLU A 70 -11.33 -0.25 -6.70
CA GLU A 70 -10.31 -1.02 -7.42
C GLU A 70 -9.89 -2.28 -6.69
N LEU A 71 -9.68 -2.21 -5.37
CA LEU A 71 -9.38 -3.38 -4.55
C LEU A 71 -10.49 -4.42 -4.64
N GLU A 72 -11.75 -3.99 -4.52
CA GLU A 72 -12.89 -4.91 -4.64
C GLU A 72 -13.01 -5.50 -6.04
N ALA A 73 -12.79 -4.69 -7.09
CA ALA A 73 -12.80 -5.18 -8.47
C ALA A 73 -11.67 -6.20 -8.70
N PHE A 74 -10.47 -5.93 -8.18
CA PHE A 74 -9.32 -6.82 -8.24
C PHE A 74 -9.61 -8.16 -7.54
N VAL A 75 -10.16 -8.14 -6.33
CA VAL A 75 -10.53 -9.39 -5.61
C VAL A 75 -11.60 -10.16 -6.39
N ARG A 76 -12.61 -9.48 -6.94
CA ARG A 76 -13.70 -10.12 -7.71
C ARG A 76 -13.24 -10.69 -9.06
N SER A 77 -12.18 -10.15 -9.66
CA SER A 77 -11.71 -10.58 -10.98
C SER A 77 -10.84 -11.84 -10.95
N HIS A 78 -10.56 -12.40 -9.76
CA HIS A 78 -9.74 -13.59 -9.61
C HIS A 78 -10.58 -14.75 -9.08
N ASP A 79 -10.45 -15.91 -9.73
CA ASP A 79 -11.15 -17.14 -9.33
C ASP A 79 -10.62 -17.72 -8.01
N SER A 80 -9.38 -17.37 -7.65
CA SER A 80 -8.75 -17.77 -6.39
C SER A 80 -9.00 -16.73 -5.29
N PRO A 81 -9.18 -17.15 -4.03
CA PRO A 81 -9.41 -16.23 -2.93
C PRO A 81 -8.19 -15.33 -2.71
N ILE A 82 -8.39 -14.02 -2.91
CA ILE A 82 -7.41 -12.99 -2.57
C ILE A 82 -7.81 -12.38 -1.22
N VAL A 83 -6.88 -12.40 -0.28
CA VAL A 83 -7.03 -11.74 1.02
C VAL A 83 -6.30 -10.40 0.97
N VAL A 84 -7.03 -9.32 1.22
CA VAL A 84 -6.45 -7.97 1.32
C VAL A 84 -5.99 -7.73 2.75
N ASP A 85 -4.74 -7.26 2.92
CA ASP A 85 -4.21 -6.86 4.22
C ASP A 85 -5.11 -5.81 4.88
N SER A 86 -5.36 -5.97 6.19
CA SER A 86 -6.29 -5.13 6.94
C SER A 86 -5.90 -3.64 6.92
N ARG A 87 -4.60 -3.32 6.86
CA ARG A 87 -4.09 -1.94 6.80
C ARG A 87 -4.31 -1.32 5.42
N VAL A 88 -4.16 -2.10 4.35
CA VAL A 88 -4.50 -1.67 2.98
C VAL A 88 -5.99 -1.37 2.88
N HIS A 89 -6.84 -2.27 3.39
CA HIS A 89 -8.28 -2.07 3.43
C HIS A 89 -8.67 -0.84 4.28
N ALA A 90 -8.08 -0.69 5.48
CA ALA A 90 -8.32 0.46 6.35
C ALA A 90 -7.92 1.79 5.69
N TYR A 91 -6.78 1.82 4.98
CA TYR A 91 -6.34 2.99 4.23
C TYR A 91 -7.32 3.36 3.11
N ALA A 92 -7.75 2.39 2.30
CA ALA A 92 -8.74 2.59 1.24
C ALA A 92 -10.08 3.11 1.79
N SER A 93 -10.56 2.53 2.89
CA SER A 93 -11.77 2.98 3.60
C SER A 93 -11.64 4.42 4.10
N GLY A 94 -10.49 4.78 4.68
CA GLY A 94 -10.20 6.15 5.13
C GLY A 94 -10.25 7.17 3.98
N LEU A 95 -9.68 6.83 2.82
CA LEU A 95 -9.75 7.66 1.61
C LEU A 95 -11.18 7.82 1.10
N ALA A 96 -11.98 6.75 1.12
CA ALA A 96 -13.39 6.79 0.71
C ALA A 96 -14.21 7.71 1.62
N ILE A 97 -14.05 7.59 2.95
CA ILE A 97 -14.70 8.47 3.93
C ILE A 97 -14.28 9.93 3.72
N GLN A 98 -12.99 10.20 3.53
CA GLN A 98 -12.51 11.56 3.27
C GLN A 98 -13.18 12.19 2.04
N LYS A 99 -13.35 11.43 0.95
CA LYS A 99 -14.04 11.90 -0.27
C LYS A 99 -15.51 12.21 -0.01
N LEU A 100 -16.20 11.39 0.79
CA LEU A 100 -17.59 11.64 1.18
C LEU A 100 -17.72 12.93 2.01
N LEU A 101 -16.84 13.11 3.00
CA LEU A 101 -16.84 14.31 3.84
C LEU A 101 -16.63 15.59 3.01
N LYS A 102 -15.62 15.61 2.13
CA LYS A 102 -15.35 16.77 1.25
C LYS A 102 -16.49 17.12 0.29
N ARG A 103 -17.35 16.16 -0.07
CA ARG A 103 -18.53 16.38 -0.92
C ARG A 103 -19.70 16.99 -0.15
N THR A 104 -19.69 16.94 1.16
CA THR A 104 -20.80 17.40 2.02
C THR A 104 -20.63 18.88 2.41
N ASP A 105 -19.44 19.46 2.20
CA ASP A 105 -19.11 20.87 2.45
C ASP A 105 -19.36 21.80 1.23
N VAL A 106 -20.17 21.35 0.25
CA VAL A 106 -20.56 22.12 -0.96
C VAL A 106 -22.08 22.33 -0.99
#